data_AF-A0A6F9ATF9-F1
#
_entry.id   AF-A0A6F9ATF9-F1
#
_cell.length_a   1.000
_cell.length_b   1.000
_cell.length_c   1.000
_cell.angle_alpha   90.00
_cell.angle_beta   90.00
_cell.angle_gamma   90.00
#
_symmetry.space_group_name_H-M   'P 1'
#
loop_
_entity.id
_entity.type
_entity.pdbx_description
1 polymer ?
#
loop_
_entity_poly.entity_id
_entity_poly.type
_entity_poly.pdbx_seq_one_letter_code
_entity_poly.pdbx_strand_id
1 'polypeptide(L)'
;FHIKQRDERDNKSRISLKFKNVIRGECATVQEYNSLPGEHDRYTEPLIIQKHRQQREREEEIRSRGQNFYQVMGQRDSKAYKSTKVERLFDPDEHGDIQRTVILQGHSGTGKSFTTQKIMSDWARERLYQDRLDFVFHLRCKELNQATGNKSVMDLLNYDQSLSSMIKQVLRQSPERVLFLVDGFDELKFPLDVPKDSLPRDPWTQCSPEETLSGLIRKQILPRVLPACHHQVHSAGQTEWSVRYAEIVGFSKEGVEEYFQRFFKNEQHSQQAYDTVRKNETLFTACFIPVICWIICTVYREQFEEGTEMIQSLETTTSIFVEFVATLLKHHSQDMGQSAPTILQGRGKLAEKGMEEQQVLFDHDSVSQTVSDPWTQLKHFILEVTEKGNEDQILHADDFVKEAMKTYTDIHLTGTPLTNTDCWVLMYCLQHCNSIESIGLSGCNLTAENMKILLPGLRKCKDLVLQVDDLADDDLDDLLTALGEGKSLELDLTENNFSDEKVQDLFVALTKHKPRNIESNTSPVIQQTN
;
A
#
# COMPACT_ATOMS: atom_id res chain seq x y z
N PHE A 1 39.64 -43.16 -6.24
CA PHE A 1 39.27 -41.84 -6.78
C PHE A 1 37.83 -41.83 -7.32
N HIS A 2 37.47 -42.73 -8.24
CA HIS A 2 36.11 -42.84 -8.77
C HIS A 2 35.00 -43.14 -7.74
N ILE A 3 35.28 -43.91 -6.68
CA ILE A 3 34.29 -44.21 -5.63
C ILE A 3 33.96 -42.96 -4.80
N LYS A 4 34.98 -42.22 -4.33
CA LYS A 4 34.77 -40.94 -3.60
C LYS A 4 34.01 -39.89 -4.42
N GLN A 5 34.32 -39.77 -5.71
CA GLN A 5 33.57 -38.84 -6.59
C GLN A 5 32.12 -39.25 -6.83
N ARG A 6 31.82 -40.56 -6.78
CA ARG A 6 30.45 -41.08 -6.92
C ARG A 6 29.65 -40.83 -5.64
N ASP A 7 30.25 -41.13 -4.48
CA ASP A 7 29.64 -40.87 -3.17
C ASP A 7 29.36 -39.37 -2.94
N GLU A 8 30.27 -38.48 -3.37
CA GLU A 8 30.07 -37.02 -3.29
C GLU A 8 28.93 -36.54 -4.19
N ARG A 9 28.79 -37.08 -5.41
CA ARG A 9 27.68 -36.75 -6.31
C ARG A 9 26.34 -37.26 -5.78
N ASP A 10 26.30 -38.49 -5.30
CA ASP A 10 25.07 -39.09 -4.74
C ASP A 10 24.63 -38.36 -3.47
N ASN A 11 25.58 -37.91 -2.64
CA ASN A 11 25.30 -37.05 -1.50
C ASN A 11 24.73 -35.70 -1.98
N LYS A 12 25.40 -35.00 -2.90
CA LYS A 12 24.94 -33.70 -3.45
C LYS A 12 23.53 -33.77 -4.04
N SER A 13 23.20 -34.84 -4.76
CA SER A 13 21.86 -35.07 -5.31
C SER A 13 20.79 -35.28 -4.22
N ARG A 14 21.08 -36.06 -3.17
CA ARG A 14 20.16 -36.23 -2.02
C ARG A 14 19.91 -34.92 -1.29
N ILE A 15 20.94 -34.07 -1.20
CA ILE A 15 20.90 -32.78 -0.53
C ILE A 15 20.02 -31.80 -1.30
N SER A 16 20.28 -31.65 -2.60
CA SER A 16 19.48 -30.79 -3.48
C SER A 16 18.01 -31.21 -3.47
N LEU A 17 17.74 -32.53 -3.49
CA LEU A 17 16.37 -33.05 -3.40
C LEU A 17 15.67 -32.67 -2.09
N LYS A 18 16.36 -32.78 -0.94
CA LYS A 18 15.80 -32.33 0.35
C LYS A 18 15.45 -30.85 0.33
N PHE A 19 16.35 -30.01 -0.17
CA PHE A 19 16.13 -28.58 -0.25
C PHE A 19 14.97 -28.23 -1.21
N LYS A 20 14.91 -28.85 -2.39
CA LYS A 20 13.77 -28.72 -3.31
C LYS A 20 12.44 -29.10 -2.66
N ASN A 21 12.41 -30.10 -1.79
CA ASN A 21 11.18 -30.47 -1.07
C ASN A 21 10.73 -29.40 -0.06
N VAL A 22 11.66 -28.75 0.64
CA VAL A 22 11.35 -27.59 1.51
C VAL A 22 10.73 -26.46 0.67
N ILE A 23 11.39 -26.10 -0.43
CA ILE A 23 10.89 -25.06 -1.34
C ILE A 23 9.54 -25.42 -1.95
N ARG A 24 9.30 -26.68 -2.32
CA ARG A 24 7.97 -27.13 -2.78
C ARG A 24 6.90 -26.90 -1.72
N GLY A 25 7.22 -27.12 -0.44
CA GLY A 25 6.33 -26.84 0.68
C GLY A 25 6.03 -25.35 0.82
N GLU A 26 7.07 -24.50 0.82
CA GLU A 26 6.94 -23.04 0.91
C GLU A 26 6.18 -22.44 -0.29
N CYS A 27 6.47 -22.93 -1.50
CA CYS A 27 5.78 -22.49 -2.72
C CYS A 27 4.34 -23.02 -2.78
N ALA A 28 4.03 -24.19 -2.25
CA ALA A 28 2.66 -24.73 -2.25
C ALA A 28 1.65 -23.82 -1.53
N THR A 29 2.15 -22.94 -0.65
CA THR A 29 1.36 -22.00 0.15
C THR A 29 1.59 -20.55 -0.25
N VAL A 30 1.97 -20.23 -1.50
CA VAL A 30 2.02 -18.82 -1.93
C VAL A 30 0.68 -18.17 -1.63
N GLN A 31 0.68 -17.33 -0.59
CA GLN A 31 -0.49 -16.58 -0.15
C GLN A 31 -0.67 -15.44 -1.15
N GLU A 32 -1.62 -15.60 -2.07
CA GLU A 32 -2.27 -14.42 -2.62
C GLU A 32 -2.90 -13.66 -1.45
N TYR A 33 -2.71 -12.34 -1.42
CA TYR A 33 -2.99 -11.49 -0.26
C TYR A 33 -4.45 -11.58 0.22
N ASN A 34 -5.37 -12.23 -0.53
CA ASN A 34 -6.73 -12.55 -0.09
C ASN A 34 -7.31 -13.86 -0.73
N SER A 35 -6.75 -15.06 -0.48
CA SER A 35 -7.49 -16.35 -0.31
C SER A 35 -6.62 -17.62 -0.39
N LEU A 36 -6.90 -18.56 0.54
CA LEU A 36 -6.70 -20.02 0.64
C LEU A 36 -5.51 -20.78 -0.04
N PRO A 37 -5.02 -21.88 0.59
CA PRO A 37 -3.94 -22.71 0.06
C PRO A 37 -4.34 -23.44 -1.25
N GLY A 38 -3.57 -23.26 -2.34
CA GLY A 38 -3.63 -24.18 -3.49
C GLY A 38 -3.45 -23.63 -4.92
N GLU A 39 -3.29 -22.32 -5.14
CA GLU A 39 -3.45 -21.74 -6.49
C GLU A 39 -2.18 -21.63 -7.33
N HIS A 40 -1.41 -22.70 -7.44
CA HIS A 40 -0.30 -22.77 -8.39
C HIS A 40 -0.71 -22.79 -9.86
N ASP A 41 -1.99 -23.07 -10.17
CA ASP A 41 -2.47 -23.27 -11.54
C ASP A 41 -2.80 -21.96 -12.29
N ARG A 42 -2.79 -20.81 -11.58
CA ARG A 42 -3.17 -19.50 -12.14
C ARG A 42 -2.01 -18.70 -12.73
N TYR A 43 -0.81 -19.29 -12.83
CA TYR A 43 0.30 -18.61 -13.50
C TYR A 43 0.09 -18.58 -15.01
N THR A 44 -0.09 -17.36 -15.54
CA THR A 44 -0.03 -17.05 -16.96
C THR A 44 1.34 -16.43 -17.26
N GLU A 45 2.01 -16.90 -18.32
CA GLU A 45 3.31 -16.37 -18.72
C GLU A 45 3.17 -14.94 -19.28
N PRO A 46 3.84 -13.93 -18.69
CA PRO A 46 3.81 -12.59 -19.25
C PRO A 46 4.75 -12.47 -20.46
N LEU A 47 4.52 -11.47 -21.30
CA LEU A 47 5.44 -11.10 -22.37
C LEU A 47 6.73 -10.53 -21.78
N ILE A 48 7.86 -11.16 -22.10
CA ILE A 48 9.20 -10.73 -21.67
C ILE A 48 10.02 -10.37 -22.91
N ILE A 49 10.59 -9.17 -22.92
CA ILE A 49 11.44 -8.68 -24.01
C ILE A 49 12.84 -8.31 -23.50
N GLN A 50 13.86 -8.41 -24.34
CA GLN A 50 15.23 -8.03 -23.97
C GLN A 50 15.71 -6.76 -24.69
N LYS A 51 14.93 -6.26 -25.65
CA LYS A 51 15.21 -4.98 -26.32
C LYS A 51 14.83 -3.83 -25.40
N HIS A 52 15.74 -2.85 -25.27
CA HIS A 52 15.42 -1.57 -24.67
C HIS A 52 14.43 -0.79 -25.56
N ARG A 53 13.28 -0.43 -24.99
CA ARG A 53 12.22 0.32 -25.69
C ARG A 53 12.57 1.80 -25.77
N GLN A 54 12.47 2.38 -26.97
CA GLN A 54 12.64 3.81 -27.18
C GLN A 54 11.46 4.61 -26.62
N GLN A 55 11.66 5.90 -26.35
CA GLN A 55 10.59 6.78 -25.87
C GLN A 55 9.36 6.76 -26.79
N ARG A 56 9.56 6.80 -28.12
CA ARG A 56 8.44 6.73 -29.09
C ARG A 56 7.61 5.46 -28.96
N GLU A 57 8.26 4.31 -28.72
CA GLU A 57 7.57 3.02 -28.56
C GLU A 57 6.75 2.99 -27.25
N ARG A 58 7.22 3.67 -26.20
CA ARG A 58 6.45 3.87 -24.95
C ARG A 58 5.27 4.83 -25.14
N GLU A 59 5.48 5.92 -25.87
CA GLU A 59 4.39 6.88 -26.18
C GLU A 59 3.29 6.26 -27.05
N GLU A 60 3.65 5.42 -28.02
CA GLU A 60 2.70 4.69 -28.86
C GLU A 60 1.81 3.77 -28.03
N GLU A 61 2.38 3.05 -27.07
CA GLU A 61 1.63 2.23 -26.10
C GLU A 61 0.63 3.06 -25.31
N ILE A 62 1.07 4.17 -24.71
CA ILE A 62 0.22 5.04 -23.88
C ILE A 62 -0.95 5.63 -24.69
N ARG A 63 -0.75 5.90 -25.98
CA ARG A 63 -1.79 6.47 -26.87
C ARG A 63 -2.77 5.41 -27.39
N SER A 64 -2.40 4.14 -27.36
CA SER A 64 -3.23 3.04 -27.86
C SER A 64 -4.19 2.50 -26.80
N ARG A 65 -5.33 1.93 -27.23
CA ARG A 65 -6.37 1.34 -26.36
C ARG A 65 -7.03 0.15 -27.04
N GLY A 66 -7.74 -0.67 -26.25
CA GLY A 66 -8.56 -1.77 -26.71
C GLY A 66 -7.79 -2.76 -27.59
N GLN A 67 -8.38 -3.16 -28.71
CA GLN A 67 -7.73 -4.09 -29.65
C GLN A 67 -6.46 -3.50 -30.29
N ASN A 68 -6.42 -2.19 -30.54
CA ASN A 68 -5.25 -1.53 -31.13
C ASN A 68 -4.04 -1.59 -30.18
N PHE A 69 -4.27 -1.44 -28.87
CA PHE A 69 -3.24 -1.62 -27.86
C PHE A 69 -2.61 -3.01 -27.95
N TYR A 70 -3.42 -4.07 -27.96
CA TYR A 70 -2.89 -5.43 -28.06
C TYR A 70 -2.23 -5.73 -29.40
N GLN A 71 -2.62 -5.06 -30.49
CA GLN A 71 -1.92 -5.16 -31.76
C GLN A 71 -0.51 -4.56 -31.68
N VAL A 72 -0.36 -3.38 -31.05
CA VAL A 72 0.94 -2.76 -30.76
C VAL A 72 1.78 -3.68 -29.87
N MET A 73 1.19 -4.23 -28.81
CA MET A 73 1.87 -5.15 -27.91
C MET A 73 2.27 -6.46 -28.58
N GLY A 74 1.44 -7.01 -29.46
CA GLY A 74 1.73 -8.24 -30.20
C GLY A 74 2.95 -8.12 -31.13
N GLN A 75 3.23 -6.92 -31.67
CA GLN A 75 4.46 -6.68 -32.44
C GLN A 75 5.74 -6.86 -31.58
N ARG A 76 5.61 -6.68 -30.27
CA ARG A 76 6.70 -6.84 -29.30
C ARG A 76 6.95 -8.30 -28.96
N ASP A 77 6.00 -9.18 -29.22
CA ASP A 77 6.24 -10.62 -29.23
C ASP A 77 6.88 -11.06 -30.56
N SER A 78 8.04 -10.48 -30.86
CA SER A 78 8.77 -10.80 -32.08
C SER A 78 10.28 -10.84 -31.86
N LYS A 79 10.98 -11.42 -32.83
CA LYS A 79 12.45 -11.47 -32.82
C LYS A 79 13.07 -10.08 -32.79
N ALA A 80 12.43 -9.07 -33.39
CA ALA A 80 12.92 -7.69 -33.40
C ALA A 80 13.00 -7.08 -31.99
N TYR A 81 12.13 -7.53 -31.07
CA TYR A 81 12.14 -7.13 -29.67
C TYR A 81 12.87 -8.11 -28.75
N LYS A 82 13.50 -9.13 -29.34
CA LYS A 82 14.16 -10.22 -28.60
C LYS A 82 13.21 -10.80 -27.53
N SER A 83 11.97 -11.08 -27.94
CA SER A 83 10.99 -11.77 -27.09
C SER A 83 11.61 -13.07 -26.58
N THR A 84 11.46 -13.31 -25.27
CA THR A 84 12.06 -14.43 -24.56
C THR A 84 11.06 -15.03 -23.59
N LYS A 85 11.40 -16.23 -23.11
CA LYS A 85 10.70 -16.88 -22.01
C LYS A 85 11.58 -17.00 -20.79
N VAL A 86 10.96 -17.35 -19.66
CA VAL A 86 11.66 -17.55 -18.39
C VAL A 86 12.74 -18.61 -18.50
N GLU A 87 12.58 -19.66 -19.30
CA GLU A 87 13.57 -20.74 -19.47
C GLU A 87 14.86 -20.31 -20.18
N ARG A 88 14.81 -19.18 -20.90
CA ARG A 88 15.91 -18.71 -21.76
C ARG A 88 16.66 -17.50 -21.20
N LEU A 89 16.30 -17.03 -20.01
CA LEU A 89 16.90 -15.82 -19.42
C LEU A 89 18.42 -15.94 -19.24
N PHE A 90 18.92 -17.12 -18.91
CA PHE A 90 20.36 -17.39 -18.73
C PHE A 90 21.00 -18.15 -19.91
N ASP A 91 20.34 -18.19 -21.07
CA ASP A 91 20.98 -18.72 -22.27
C ASP A 91 22.17 -17.84 -22.69
N PRO A 92 23.12 -18.41 -23.46
CA PRO A 92 24.15 -17.63 -24.11
C PRO A 92 23.58 -16.47 -24.93
N ASP A 93 24.29 -15.35 -24.99
CA ASP A 93 23.94 -14.27 -25.92
C ASP A 93 24.41 -14.59 -27.36
N GLU A 94 24.27 -13.61 -28.26
CA GLU A 94 24.67 -13.73 -29.66
C GLU A 94 26.18 -13.99 -29.84
N HIS A 95 26.99 -13.70 -28.82
CA HIS A 95 28.44 -13.96 -28.79
C HIS A 95 28.80 -15.30 -28.14
N GLY A 96 27.81 -16.04 -27.63
CA GLY A 96 28.03 -17.30 -26.92
C GLY A 96 28.36 -17.13 -25.44
N ASP A 97 28.28 -15.91 -24.90
CA ASP A 97 28.59 -15.65 -23.50
C ASP A 97 27.42 -16.05 -22.60
N ILE A 98 27.70 -16.94 -21.64
CA ILE A 98 26.72 -17.37 -20.64
C ILE A 98 26.40 -16.19 -19.74
N GLN A 99 25.14 -15.77 -19.74
CA GLN A 99 24.69 -14.67 -18.91
C GLN A 99 24.58 -15.15 -17.46
N ARG A 100 25.35 -14.50 -16.57
CA ARG A 100 25.34 -14.80 -15.14
C ARG A 100 24.50 -13.80 -14.35
N THR A 101 24.25 -12.62 -14.90
CA THR A 101 23.36 -11.63 -14.32
C THR A 101 22.25 -11.30 -15.30
N VAL A 102 21.02 -11.42 -14.83
CA VAL A 102 19.82 -11.00 -15.54
C VAL A 102 19.10 -9.99 -14.68
N ILE A 103 18.92 -8.76 -15.16
CA ILE A 103 18.07 -7.77 -14.49
C ILE A 103 16.66 -7.93 -15.05
N LEU A 104 15.75 -8.38 -14.19
CA LEU A 104 14.34 -8.53 -14.50
C LEU A 104 13.61 -7.24 -14.12
N GLN A 105 13.16 -6.47 -15.10
CA GLN A 105 12.54 -5.16 -14.88
C GLN A 105 11.10 -5.11 -15.36
N GLY A 106 10.35 -4.08 -14.94
CA GLY A 106 8.99 -3.84 -15.40
C GLY A 106 8.21 -2.95 -14.44
N HIS A 107 7.11 -2.39 -14.92
CA HIS A 107 6.24 -1.51 -14.13
C HIS A 107 5.62 -2.21 -12.91
N SER A 108 4.92 -1.46 -12.06
CA SER A 108 4.29 -2.00 -10.87
C SER A 108 3.15 -2.91 -11.29
N GLY A 109 2.96 -4.02 -10.57
CA GLY A 109 1.90 -4.98 -10.87
C GLY A 109 2.12 -5.85 -12.12
N THR A 110 3.25 -5.73 -12.84
CA THR A 110 3.53 -6.57 -14.03
C THR A 110 3.90 -8.03 -13.71
N GLY A 111 4.03 -8.39 -12.42
CA GLY A 111 4.28 -9.77 -12.01
C GLY A 111 5.75 -10.15 -11.85
N LYS A 112 6.64 -9.19 -11.56
CA LYS A 112 8.06 -9.44 -11.28
C LYS A 112 8.26 -10.45 -10.14
N SER A 113 7.71 -10.16 -8.96
CA SER A 113 7.80 -11.03 -7.78
C SER A 113 7.13 -12.38 -8.01
N PHE A 114 6.00 -12.40 -8.72
CA PHE A 114 5.31 -13.64 -9.07
C PHE A 114 6.13 -14.50 -10.05
N THR A 115 6.84 -13.87 -10.99
CA THR A 115 7.78 -14.55 -11.91
C THR A 115 8.98 -15.12 -11.15
N THR A 116 9.55 -14.37 -10.20
CA THR A 116 10.59 -14.85 -9.29
C THR A 116 10.15 -16.09 -8.50
N GLN A 117 8.94 -16.04 -7.93
CA GLN A 117 8.36 -17.19 -7.23
C GLN A 117 8.10 -18.36 -8.17
N LYS A 118 7.66 -18.11 -9.41
CA LYS A 118 7.46 -19.15 -10.42
C LYS A 118 8.78 -19.84 -10.80
N ILE A 119 9.86 -19.09 -10.99
CA ILE A 119 11.19 -19.63 -11.26
C ILE A 119 11.59 -20.59 -10.13
N MET A 120 11.45 -20.14 -8.89
CA MET A 120 11.78 -20.93 -7.71
C MET A 120 10.94 -22.21 -7.61
N SER A 121 9.64 -22.07 -7.84
CA SER A 121 8.63 -23.15 -7.83
C SER A 121 8.88 -24.21 -8.91
N ASP A 122 9.12 -23.81 -10.15
CA ASP A 122 9.40 -24.73 -11.26
C ASP A 122 10.75 -25.40 -11.13
N TRP A 123 11.77 -24.65 -10.68
CA TRP A 123 13.08 -25.23 -10.40
C TRP A 123 12.99 -26.29 -9.31
N ALA A 124 12.23 -26.03 -8.24
CA ALA A 124 12.00 -27.00 -7.18
C ALA A 124 11.26 -28.24 -7.70
N ARG A 125 10.32 -28.09 -8.63
CA ARG A 125 9.56 -29.17 -9.30
C ARG A 125 10.31 -29.86 -10.45
N GLU A 126 11.57 -29.50 -10.65
CA GLU A 126 12.43 -30.06 -11.69
C GLU A 126 12.01 -29.74 -13.13
N ARG A 127 11.28 -28.64 -13.31
CA ARG A 127 10.78 -28.18 -14.62
C ARG A 127 11.67 -27.10 -15.26
N LEU A 128 12.54 -26.48 -14.47
CA LEU A 128 13.34 -25.33 -14.89
C LEU A 128 14.79 -25.44 -14.42
N TYR A 129 15.76 -25.22 -15.31
CA TYR A 129 17.20 -25.10 -15.02
C TYR A 129 17.91 -26.29 -14.33
N GLN A 130 17.40 -27.52 -14.44
CA GLN A 130 17.94 -28.69 -13.72
C GLN A 130 19.37 -29.05 -14.11
N ASP A 131 19.70 -28.88 -15.39
CA ASP A 131 21.02 -29.10 -15.95
C ASP A 131 22.02 -28.01 -15.53
N ARG A 132 21.54 -26.83 -15.13
CA ARG A 132 22.37 -25.64 -14.88
C ARG A 132 22.51 -25.25 -13.41
N LEU A 133 21.49 -25.51 -12.59
CA LEU A 133 21.40 -24.99 -11.22
C LEU A 133 21.10 -26.10 -10.20
N ASP A 134 21.91 -26.15 -9.14
CA ASP A 134 21.75 -27.07 -8.02
C ASP A 134 20.96 -26.46 -6.86
N PHE A 135 20.99 -25.13 -6.73
CA PHE A 135 20.32 -24.34 -5.70
C PHE A 135 19.80 -23.02 -6.27
N VAL A 136 18.59 -22.66 -5.87
CA VAL A 136 17.99 -21.34 -6.11
C VAL A 136 17.55 -20.77 -4.77
N PHE A 137 18.02 -19.57 -4.47
CA PHE A 137 17.75 -18.85 -3.24
C PHE A 137 16.93 -17.60 -3.52
N HIS A 138 16.01 -17.28 -2.62
CA HIS A 138 15.14 -16.12 -2.75
C HIS A 138 15.43 -15.12 -1.62
N LEU A 139 15.94 -13.95 -1.98
CA LEU A 139 16.19 -12.84 -1.08
C LEU A 139 15.14 -11.77 -1.34
N ARG A 140 14.30 -11.49 -0.35
CA ARG A 140 13.29 -10.42 -0.43
C ARG A 140 13.89 -9.16 0.19
N CYS A 141 14.07 -8.10 -0.59
CA CYS A 141 14.67 -6.85 -0.12
C CYS A 141 13.91 -6.24 1.07
N LYS A 142 12.59 -6.43 1.11
CA LYS A 142 11.75 -6.05 2.24
C LYS A 142 12.17 -6.68 3.57
N GLU A 143 12.67 -7.91 3.56
CA GLU A 143 13.19 -8.61 4.74
C GLU A 143 14.61 -8.15 5.07
N LEU A 144 15.41 -7.81 4.05
CA LEU A 144 16.74 -7.24 4.23
C LEU A 144 16.67 -5.89 4.94
N ASN A 145 15.68 -5.05 4.61
CA ASN A 145 15.47 -3.76 5.28
C ASN A 145 15.19 -3.90 6.80
N GLN A 146 14.61 -5.02 7.23
CA GLN A 146 14.30 -5.29 8.63
C GLN A 146 15.42 -6.05 9.36
N ALA A 147 16.44 -6.51 8.63
CA ALA A 147 17.53 -7.26 9.20
C ALA A 147 18.41 -6.35 10.07
N THR A 148 18.41 -6.61 11.37
CA THR A 148 19.27 -5.90 12.34
C THR A 148 20.59 -6.63 12.56
N GLY A 149 21.64 -5.86 12.81
CA GLY A 149 22.99 -6.36 13.07
C GLY A 149 23.67 -6.97 11.84
N ASN A 150 24.91 -7.44 12.04
CA ASN A 150 25.68 -8.06 10.98
C ASN A 150 25.24 -9.51 10.78
N LYS A 151 24.89 -9.86 9.55
CA LYS A 151 24.42 -11.18 9.14
C LYS A 151 25.20 -11.63 7.92
N SER A 152 25.43 -12.93 7.80
CA SER A 152 25.97 -13.50 6.57
C SER A 152 24.85 -13.69 5.53
N VAL A 153 25.20 -13.92 4.26
CA VAL A 153 24.22 -14.30 3.21
C VAL A 153 23.36 -15.47 3.68
N MET A 154 23.98 -16.43 4.38
CA MET A 154 23.29 -17.62 4.87
C MET A 154 22.30 -17.32 5.99
N ASP A 155 22.60 -16.35 6.85
CA ASP A 155 21.70 -15.96 7.96
C ASP A 155 20.46 -15.22 7.43
N LEU A 156 20.59 -14.54 6.28
CA LEU A 156 19.49 -13.83 5.62
C LEU A 156 18.52 -14.76 4.88
N LEU A 157 18.97 -15.95 4.48
CA LEU A 157 18.17 -16.90 3.73
C LEU A 157 17.14 -17.67 4.58
N ASN A 158 17.16 -17.52 5.91
CA ASN A 158 16.20 -18.08 6.86
C ASN A 158 15.83 -19.57 6.66
N TYR A 159 16.76 -20.38 6.14
CA TYR A 159 16.54 -21.83 5.95
C TYR A 159 16.93 -22.62 7.20
N ASP A 160 16.31 -23.80 7.36
CA ASP A 160 16.59 -24.75 8.44
C ASP A 160 18.11 -24.95 8.63
N GLN A 161 18.55 -24.76 9.88
CA GLN A 161 19.94 -24.92 10.30
C GLN A 161 20.49 -26.31 9.94
N SER A 162 19.63 -27.33 9.82
CA SER A 162 19.95 -28.69 9.38
C SER A 162 20.52 -28.75 7.95
N LEU A 163 20.23 -27.74 7.10
CA LEU A 163 20.68 -27.64 5.71
C LEU A 163 21.94 -26.76 5.55
N SER A 164 22.37 -26.06 6.61
CA SER A 164 23.45 -25.07 6.55
C SER A 164 24.81 -25.68 6.16
N SER A 165 25.19 -26.82 6.73
CA SER A 165 26.44 -27.53 6.40
C SER A 165 26.49 -28.02 4.95
N MET A 166 25.31 -28.29 4.39
CA MET A 166 25.09 -28.82 3.05
C MET A 166 25.17 -27.75 1.98
N ILE A 167 24.48 -26.64 2.20
CA ILE A 167 24.56 -25.46 1.34
C ILE A 167 26.00 -24.92 1.33
N LYS A 168 26.67 -24.94 2.49
CA LYS A 168 28.11 -24.62 2.62
C LYS A 168 28.99 -25.44 1.68
N GLN A 169 28.78 -26.75 1.62
CA GLN A 169 29.58 -27.62 0.77
C GLN A 169 29.36 -27.31 -0.72
N VAL A 170 28.12 -27.10 -1.16
CA VAL A 170 27.85 -26.87 -2.58
C VAL A 170 28.28 -25.48 -3.03
N LEU A 171 28.08 -24.45 -2.20
CA LEU A 171 28.59 -23.10 -2.47
C LEU A 171 30.11 -23.09 -2.66
N ARG A 172 30.85 -23.92 -1.92
CA ARG A 172 32.32 -24.07 -2.09
C ARG A 172 32.71 -24.85 -3.34
N GLN A 173 31.95 -25.88 -3.69
CA GLN A 173 32.31 -26.81 -4.77
C GLN A 173 31.83 -26.38 -6.15
N SER A 174 30.69 -25.68 -6.25
CA SER A 174 30.05 -25.31 -7.52
C SER A 174 29.28 -23.98 -7.41
N PRO A 175 29.94 -22.86 -7.06
CA PRO A 175 29.28 -21.56 -6.91
C PRO A 175 28.53 -21.11 -8.18
N GLU A 176 28.99 -21.52 -9.36
CA GLU A 176 28.39 -21.23 -10.67
C GLU A 176 27.04 -21.90 -10.92
N ARG A 177 26.67 -22.88 -10.09
CA ARG A 177 25.39 -23.61 -10.15
C ARG A 177 24.40 -23.14 -9.09
N VAL A 178 24.65 -21.98 -8.48
CA VAL A 178 23.74 -21.36 -7.51
C VAL A 178 23.20 -20.05 -8.08
N LEU A 179 21.90 -19.82 -7.93
CA LEU A 179 21.21 -18.59 -8.33
C LEU A 179 20.58 -17.89 -7.13
N PHE A 180 20.79 -16.59 -7.02
CA PHE A 180 20.06 -15.72 -6.10
C PHE A 180 19.01 -14.91 -6.87
N LEU A 181 17.75 -15.08 -6.50
CA LEU A 181 16.66 -14.22 -6.91
C LEU A 181 16.54 -13.11 -5.87
N VAL A 182 16.75 -11.86 -6.28
CA VAL A 182 16.64 -10.69 -5.40
C VAL A 182 15.36 -9.96 -5.76
N ASP A 183 14.32 -10.08 -4.93
CA ASP A 183 12.98 -9.56 -5.18
C ASP A 183 12.71 -8.25 -4.42
N GLY A 184 11.97 -7.34 -5.05
CA GLY A 184 11.61 -6.03 -4.47
C GLY A 184 12.81 -5.07 -4.38
N PHE A 185 13.71 -5.07 -5.35
CA PHE A 185 14.92 -4.24 -5.30
C PHE A 185 14.62 -2.73 -5.19
N ASP A 186 13.51 -2.27 -5.73
CA ASP A 186 12.99 -0.91 -5.62
C ASP A 186 12.51 -0.53 -4.20
N GLU A 187 12.34 -1.51 -3.30
CA GLU A 187 11.92 -1.30 -1.92
C GLU A 187 13.13 -1.11 -0.96
N LEU A 188 14.37 -1.15 -1.45
CA LEU A 188 15.57 -1.04 -0.62
C LEU A 188 15.70 0.34 0.03
N LYS A 189 15.91 0.36 1.35
CA LYS A 189 16.04 1.60 2.14
C LYS A 189 17.48 2.07 2.36
N PHE A 190 18.45 1.36 1.78
CA PHE A 190 19.88 1.67 1.90
C PHE A 190 20.54 1.75 0.52
N PRO A 191 21.56 2.63 0.34
CA PRO A 191 22.30 2.73 -0.91
C PRO A 191 23.15 1.47 -1.15
N LEU A 192 23.66 1.28 -2.37
CA LEU A 192 24.59 0.19 -2.72
C LEU A 192 25.93 0.76 -3.20
N ASP A 193 26.46 1.74 -2.47
CA ASP A 193 27.66 2.50 -2.82
C ASP A 193 28.93 2.01 -2.11
N VAL A 194 28.84 0.98 -1.26
CA VAL A 194 29.99 0.34 -0.59
C VAL A 194 31.16 0.09 -1.54
N PRO A 195 32.38 0.57 -1.27
CA PRO A 195 33.54 0.36 -2.14
C PRO A 195 33.84 -1.13 -2.42
N LYS A 196 34.24 -1.46 -3.66
CA LYS A 196 34.45 -2.85 -4.10
C LYS A 196 35.47 -3.61 -3.24
N ASP A 197 36.49 -2.92 -2.74
CA ASP A 197 37.55 -3.51 -1.90
C ASP A 197 37.10 -3.81 -0.48
N SER A 198 36.03 -3.16 -0.01
CA SER A 198 35.42 -3.39 1.30
C SER A 198 34.38 -4.51 1.28
N LEU A 199 34.00 -5.02 0.09
CA LEU A 199 32.94 -6.01 -0.03
C LEU A 199 33.39 -7.41 0.41
N PRO A 200 32.51 -8.16 1.09
CA PRO A 200 32.79 -9.55 1.44
C PRO A 200 32.96 -10.39 0.18
N ARG A 201 33.90 -11.33 0.23
CA ARG A 201 34.10 -12.37 -0.80
C ARG A 201 33.60 -13.74 -0.35
N ASP A 202 33.47 -13.91 0.95
CA ASP A 202 32.98 -15.14 1.57
C ASP A 202 31.48 -14.97 1.91
N PRO A 203 30.58 -15.84 1.40
CA PRO A 203 29.16 -15.85 1.78
C PRO A 203 28.90 -15.99 3.29
N TRP A 204 29.88 -16.44 4.07
CA TRP A 204 29.80 -16.61 5.54
C TRP A 204 30.29 -15.41 6.34
N THR A 205 30.84 -14.38 5.69
CA THR A 205 31.23 -13.16 6.40
C THR A 205 29.98 -12.44 6.90
N GLN A 206 29.94 -12.19 8.21
CA GLN A 206 28.91 -11.35 8.81
C GLN A 206 29.20 -9.89 8.49
N CYS A 207 28.28 -9.26 7.77
CA CYS A 207 28.39 -7.89 7.32
C CYS A 207 26.99 -7.26 7.34
N SER A 208 26.89 -5.96 7.05
CA SER A 208 25.58 -5.31 6.98
C SER A 208 24.74 -5.89 5.82
N PRO A 209 23.40 -5.77 5.86
CA PRO A 209 22.55 -6.13 4.72
C PRO A 209 22.96 -5.41 3.42
N GLU A 210 23.41 -4.16 3.56
CA GLU A 210 23.94 -3.34 2.48
C GLU A 210 25.21 -3.93 1.84
N GLU A 211 26.22 -4.27 2.65
CA GLU A 211 27.47 -4.87 2.20
C GLU A 211 27.21 -6.24 1.55
N THR A 212 26.30 -7.01 2.14
CA THR A 212 25.90 -8.33 1.62
C THR A 212 25.28 -8.23 0.24
N LEU A 213 24.27 -7.37 0.09
CA LEU A 213 23.57 -7.20 -1.18
C LEU A 213 24.50 -6.57 -2.23
N SER A 214 25.29 -5.57 -1.85
CA SER A 214 26.32 -4.98 -2.73
C SER A 214 27.32 -6.04 -3.20
N GLY A 215 27.75 -6.95 -2.32
CA GLY A 215 28.65 -8.05 -2.65
C GLY A 215 28.04 -9.08 -3.61
N LEU A 216 26.75 -9.38 -3.48
CA LEU A 216 26.01 -10.24 -4.42
C LEU A 216 25.86 -9.58 -5.78
N ILE A 217 25.34 -8.34 -5.83
CA ILE A 217 25.08 -7.60 -7.06
C ILE A 217 26.37 -7.36 -7.85
N ARG A 218 27.47 -7.03 -7.15
CA ARG A 218 28.80 -6.81 -7.75
C ARG A 218 29.60 -8.09 -7.95
N LYS A 219 29.01 -9.27 -7.72
CA LYS A 219 29.61 -10.60 -7.92
C LYS A 219 30.89 -10.86 -7.12
N GLN A 220 31.07 -10.17 -6.00
CA GLN A 220 32.20 -10.43 -5.10
C GLN A 220 31.99 -11.71 -4.30
N ILE A 221 30.74 -12.02 -3.96
CA ILE A 221 30.39 -13.19 -3.16
C ILE A 221 30.12 -14.41 -4.05
N LEU A 222 29.19 -14.29 -5.02
CA LEU A 222 28.74 -15.41 -5.85
C LEU A 222 28.44 -14.98 -7.30
N PRO A 223 28.52 -15.93 -8.26
CA PRO A 223 28.61 -15.59 -9.68
C PRO A 223 27.27 -15.31 -10.37
N ARG A 224 26.13 -15.88 -9.93
CA ARG A 224 24.81 -15.68 -10.59
C ARG A 224 23.76 -15.03 -9.69
N VAL A 225 23.16 -13.96 -10.21
CA VAL A 225 22.13 -13.18 -9.52
C VAL A 225 21.09 -12.69 -10.53
N LEU A 226 19.82 -12.72 -10.14
CA LEU A 226 18.71 -12.12 -10.87
C LEU A 226 17.99 -11.12 -9.96
N PRO A 227 18.31 -9.82 -10.08
CA PRO A 227 17.56 -8.77 -9.41
C PRO A 227 16.26 -8.48 -10.16
N ALA A 228 15.16 -8.41 -9.42
CA ALA A 228 13.85 -7.99 -9.89
C ALA A 228 13.57 -6.55 -9.41
N CYS A 229 13.40 -5.61 -10.33
CA CYS A 229 13.34 -4.16 -10.03
C CYS A 229 12.33 -3.41 -10.91
N HIS A 230 11.85 -2.25 -10.46
CA HIS A 230 10.88 -1.46 -11.24
C HIS A 230 11.48 -0.79 -12.49
N HIS A 231 12.74 -0.33 -12.42
CA HIS A 231 13.45 0.34 -13.52
C HIS A 231 14.83 -0.26 -13.75
N GLN A 232 15.41 0.06 -14.92
CA GLN A 232 16.80 -0.21 -15.22
C GLN A 232 17.67 0.43 -14.14
N VAL A 233 18.27 -0.39 -13.28
CA VAL A 233 19.20 0.09 -12.26
C VAL A 233 20.45 0.61 -12.99
N HIS A 234 20.49 1.93 -13.23
CA HIS A 234 21.66 2.59 -13.78
C HIS A 234 22.77 2.83 -12.74
N SER A 235 22.56 2.41 -11.49
CA SER A 235 23.40 2.77 -10.33
C SER A 235 23.94 1.55 -9.59
N ALA A 236 25.06 1.00 -10.08
CA ALA A 236 26.13 0.42 -9.27
C ALA A 236 27.28 0.01 -10.21
N GLY A 237 28.11 0.96 -10.62
CA GLY A 237 29.40 0.69 -11.27
C GLY A 237 29.29 -0.11 -12.58
N GLN A 238 29.03 0.57 -13.70
CA GLN A 238 29.46 0.02 -14.99
C GLN A 238 30.96 -0.22 -14.95
N THR A 239 31.39 -1.47 -14.88
CA THR A 239 32.69 -1.96 -15.36
C THR A 239 32.73 -3.49 -15.24
N GLU A 240 33.09 -4.15 -16.36
CA GLU A 240 33.65 -5.53 -16.48
C GLU A 240 32.75 -6.76 -16.76
N TRP A 241 31.40 -6.74 -16.76
CA TRP A 241 30.63 -7.99 -16.96
C TRP A 241 29.46 -7.90 -17.95
N SER A 242 29.15 -9.02 -18.63
CA SER A 242 27.91 -9.17 -19.38
C SER A 242 26.70 -9.18 -18.44
N VAL A 243 25.79 -8.25 -18.67
CA VAL A 243 24.52 -8.11 -17.95
C VAL A 243 23.41 -8.17 -18.99
N ARG A 244 22.50 -9.12 -18.83
CA ARG A 244 21.29 -9.21 -19.66
C ARG A 244 20.16 -8.44 -18.98
N TYR A 245 19.45 -7.62 -19.75
CA TYR A 245 18.22 -6.99 -19.31
C TYR A 245 17.03 -7.75 -19.88
N ALA A 246 16.02 -8.01 -19.04
CA ALA A 246 14.76 -8.63 -19.42
C ALA A 246 13.61 -7.83 -18.82
N GLU A 247 12.75 -7.29 -19.65
CA GLU A 247 11.61 -6.49 -19.25
C GLU A 247 10.32 -7.32 -19.33
N ILE A 248 9.65 -7.50 -18.19
CA ILE A 248 8.29 -8.00 -18.13
C ILE A 248 7.37 -6.84 -18.50
N VAL A 249 6.78 -6.94 -19.69
CA VAL A 249 5.93 -5.88 -20.20
C VAL A 249 4.53 -5.99 -19.58
N GLY A 250 3.95 -7.19 -19.56
CA GLY A 250 2.58 -7.49 -19.11
C GLY A 250 2.03 -8.71 -19.86
N PHE A 251 0.72 -8.94 -19.84
CA PHE A 251 0.12 -10.07 -20.57
C PHE A 251 -0.03 -9.80 -22.07
N SER A 252 0.16 -10.84 -22.90
CA SER A 252 -0.32 -10.77 -24.29
C SER A 252 -1.86 -10.84 -24.32
N LYS A 253 -2.46 -10.62 -25.48
CA LYS A 253 -3.91 -10.77 -25.65
C LYS A 253 -4.36 -12.19 -25.28
N GLU A 254 -3.61 -13.17 -25.76
CA GLU A 254 -3.82 -14.59 -25.49
C GLU A 254 -3.58 -14.90 -24.00
N GLY A 255 -2.58 -14.25 -23.39
CA GLY A 255 -2.33 -14.37 -21.95
C GLY A 255 -3.49 -13.85 -21.10
N VAL A 256 -4.13 -12.74 -21.50
CA VAL A 256 -5.33 -12.26 -20.79
C VAL A 256 -6.46 -13.28 -20.89
N GLU A 257 -6.73 -13.83 -22.07
CA GLU A 257 -7.76 -14.86 -22.25
C GLU A 257 -7.46 -16.12 -21.44
N GLU A 258 -6.23 -16.60 -21.49
CA GLU A 258 -5.74 -17.74 -20.69
C GLU A 258 -5.88 -17.47 -19.18
N TYR A 259 -5.60 -16.25 -18.73
CA TYR A 259 -5.73 -15.89 -17.33
C TYR A 259 -7.18 -16.00 -16.85
N PHE A 260 -8.15 -15.51 -17.62
CA PHE A 260 -9.57 -15.66 -17.29
C PHE A 260 -9.96 -17.14 -17.21
N GLN A 261 -9.55 -17.95 -18.18
CA GLN A 261 -9.82 -19.39 -18.21
C GLN A 261 -9.27 -20.13 -16.98
N ARG A 262 -8.07 -19.75 -16.52
CA ARG A 262 -7.44 -20.35 -15.33
C ARG A 262 -8.01 -19.82 -14.02
N PHE A 263 -8.46 -18.56 -14.01
CA PHE A 263 -8.99 -17.92 -12.81
C PHE A 263 -10.38 -18.46 -12.44
N PHE A 264 -11.28 -18.55 -13.43
CA PHE A 264 -12.63 -19.03 -13.21
C PHE A 264 -12.70 -20.55 -13.34
N LYS A 265 -13.21 -21.23 -12.31
CA LYS A 265 -13.43 -22.69 -12.36
C LYS A 265 -14.55 -23.10 -13.32
N ASN A 266 -15.48 -22.17 -13.60
CA ASN A 266 -16.61 -22.37 -14.51
C ASN A 266 -16.30 -21.69 -15.85
N GLU A 267 -16.25 -22.50 -16.92
CA GLU A 267 -15.97 -22.04 -18.30
C GLU A 267 -16.97 -21.00 -18.80
N GLN A 268 -18.25 -21.11 -18.42
CA GLN A 268 -19.26 -20.12 -18.79
C GLN A 268 -19.02 -18.76 -18.12
N HIS A 269 -18.67 -18.76 -16.83
CA HIS A 269 -18.32 -17.52 -16.11
C HIS A 269 -17.05 -16.89 -16.69
N SER A 270 -16.04 -17.71 -17.01
CA SER A 270 -14.83 -17.26 -17.70
C SER A 270 -15.16 -16.55 -19.00
N GLN A 271 -15.92 -17.20 -19.87
CA GLN A 271 -16.26 -16.66 -21.19
C GLN A 271 -17.10 -15.39 -21.08
N GLN A 272 -18.10 -15.38 -20.20
CA GLN A 272 -18.96 -14.22 -19.98
C GLN A 272 -18.18 -13.01 -19.45
N ALA A 273 -17.30 -13.19 -18.46
CA ALA A 273 -16.46 -12.12 -17.93
C ALA A 273 -15.49 -11.60 -18.99
N TYR A 274 -14.81 -12.51 -19.70
CA TYR A 274 -13.87 -12.14 -20.75
C TYR A 274 -14.54 -11.37 -21.88
N ASP A 275 -15.69 -11.84 -22.38
CA ASP A 275 -16.43 -11.16 -23.46
C ASP A 275 -16.95 -9.79 -23.04
N THR A 276 -17.34 -9.64 -21.77
CA THR A 276 -17.78 -8.35 -21.23
C THR A 276 -16.62 -7.36 -21.14
N VAL A 277 -15.50 -7.78 -20.56
CA VAL A 277 -14.28 -6.97 -20.45
C VAL A 277 -13.74 -6.62 -21.82
N ARG A 278 -13.70 -7.56 -22.76
CA ARG A 278 -13.19 -7.37 -24.13
C ARG A 278 -13.98 -6.33 -24.92
N LYS A 279 -15.27 -6.15 -24.65
CA LYS A 279 -16.11 -5.11 -25.28
C LYS A 279 -15.81 -3.71 -24.73
N ASN A 280 -15.25 -3.61 -23.52
CA ASN A 280 -14.85 -2.35 -22.93
C ASN A 280 -13.36 -2.09 -23.19
N GLU A 281 -13.05 -1.13 -24.06
CA GLU A 281 -11.65 -0.84 -24.42
C GLU A 281 -10.78 -0.43 -23.22
N THR A 282 -11.32 0.32 -22.26
CA THR A 282 -10.58 0.77 -21.08
C THR A 282 -10.16 -0.41 -20.21
N LEU A 283 -11.12 -1.28 -19.86
CA LEU A 283 -10.84 -2.45 -19.03
C LEU A 283 -9.97 -3.46 -19.76
N PHE A 284 -10.27 -3.70 -21.04
CA PHE A 284 -9.48 -4.62 -21.83
C PHE A 284 -8.03 -4.15 -21.92
N THR A 285 -7.78 -2.84 -22.12
CA THR A 285 -6.43 -2.28 -22.07
C THR A 285 -5.78 -2.49 -20.71
N ALA A 286 -6.52 -2.29 -19.61
CA ALA A 286 -5.99 -2.40 -18.26
C ALA A 286 -5.62 -3.84 -17.87
N CYS A 287 -6.32 -4.87 -18.38
CA CYS A 287 -6.01 -6.30 -18.17
C CYS A 287 -4.61 -6.72 -18.65
N PHE A 288 -3.96 -5.88 -19.45
CA PHE A 288 -2.55 -6.04 -19.79
C PHE A 288 -1.66 -6.11 -18.54
N ILE A 289 -2.02 -5.40 -17.48
CA ILE A 289 -1.33 -5.41 -16.19
C ILE A 289 -1.91 -6.56 -15.35
N PRO A 290 -1.13 -7.62 -15.03
CA PRO A 290 -1.59 -8.80 -14.31
C PRO A 290 -2.36 -8.53 -13.02
N VAL A 291 -1.89 -7.60 -12.17
CA VAL A 291 -2.62 -7.27 -10.92
C VAL A 291 -4.00 -6.68 -11.21
N ILE A 292 -4.15 -5.87 -12.26
CA ILE A 292 -5.45 -5.30 -12.64
C ILE A 292 -6.35 -6.40 -13.21
N CYS A 293 -5.79 -7.31 -14.02
CA CYS A 293 -6.49 -8.48 -14.52
C CYS A 293 -7.05 -9.35 -13.37
N TRP A 294 -6.26 -9.59 -12.33
CA TRP A 294 -6.68 -10.29 -11.11
C TRP A 294 -7.79 -9.55 -10.37
N ILE A 295 -7.68 -8.23 -10.19
CA ILE A 295 -8.73 -7.42 -9.54
C ILE A 295 -10.05 -7.54 -10.32
N ILE A 296 -10.00 -7.37 -11.64
CA ILE A 296 -11.17 -7.48 -12.52
C ILE A 296 -11.81 -8.85 -12.37
N CYS A 297 -11.02 -9.93 -12.49
CA CYS A 297 -11.55 -11.29 -12.36
C CYS A 297 -12.16 -11.55 -10.98
N THR A 298 -11.56 -11.00 -9.92
CA THR A 298 -12.08 -11.10 -8.55
C THR A 298 -13.44 -10.43 -8.44
N VAL A 299 -13.58 -9.19 -8.91
CA VAL A 299 -14.86 -8.46 -8.89
C VAL A 299 -15.95 -9.22 -9.65
N TYR A 300 -15.66 -9.72 -10.86
CA TYR A 300 -16.63 -10.51 -11.63
C TYR A 300 -17.00 -11.83 -10.96
N ARG A 301 -16.04 -12.50 -10.29
CA ARG A 301 -16.32 -13.75 -9.56
C ARG A 301 -17.34 -13.52 -8.46
N GLU A 302 -17.16 -12.49 -7.63
CA GLU A 302 -18.09 -12.20 -6.53
C GLU A 302 -19.47 -11.81 -7.08
N GLN A 303 -19.55 -11.05 -8.17
CA GLN A 303 -20.83 -10.76 -8.84
C GLN A 303 -21.57 -12.03 -9.30
N PHE A 304 -20.85 -12.98 -9.91
CA PHE A 304 -21.45 -14.25 -10.33
C PHE A 304 -21.94 -15.09 -9.15
N GLU A 305 -21.24 -15.04 -8.00
CA GLU A 305 -21.62 -15.77 -6.79
C GLU A 305 -22.84 -15.15 -6.10
N GLU A 306 -23.00 -13.82 -6.16
CA GLU A 306 -24.11 -13.10 -5.53
C GLU A 306 -25.40 -13.06 -6.35
N GLY A 307 -25.34 -13.40 -7.64
CA GLY A 307 -26.51 -13.42 -8.52
C GLY A 307 -27.12 -12.03 -8.77
N THR A 308 -26.35 -10.96 -8.51
CA THR A 308 -26.70 -9.58 -8.84
C THR A 308 -26.73 -9.40 -10.35
N GLU A 309 -27.63 -8.55 -10.88
CA GLU A 309 -27.51 -8.08 -12.26
C GLU A 309 -26.09 -7.50 -12.42
N MET A 310 -25.33 -7.93 -13.45
CA MET A 310 -23.97 -7.45 -13.68
C MET A 310 -23.99 -5.94 -13.51
N ILE A 311 -23.33 -5.45 -12.44
CA ILE A 311 -23.38 -4.04 -12.02
C ILE A 311 -23.25 -3.21 -13.29
N GLN A 312 -24.26 -2.37 -13.54
CA GLN A 312 -24.38 -1.59 -14.78
C GLN A 312 -23.00 -1.02 -15.13
N SER A 313 -22.43 -1.62 -16.18
CA SER A 313 -21.08 -1.48 -16.73
C SER A 313 -20.01 -0.85 -15.82
N LEU A 314 -19.18 -1.70 -15.21
CA LEU A 314 -17.83 -1.32 -14.81
C LEU A 314 -17.10 -0.74 -16.04
N GLU A 315 -16.92 0.59 -16.09
CA GLU A 315 -16.48 1.29 -17.30
C GLU A 315 -15.04 1.77 -17.26
N THR A 316 -14.51 2.00 -16.06
CA THR A 316 -13.21 2.63 -15.84
C THR A 316 -12.39 1.84 -14.83
N THR A 317 -11.07 1.87 -14.95
CA THR A 317 -10.16 1.26 -13.96
C THR A 317 -10.51 1.66 -12.53
N THR A 318 -10.85 2.94 -12.29
CA THR A 318 -11.28 3.44 -10.98
C THR A 318 -12.54 2.76 -10.47
N SER A 319 -13.58 2.61 -11.31
CA SER A 319 -14.81 1.91 -10.90
C SER A 319 -14.55 0.46 -10.47
N ILE A 320 -13.59 -0.23 -11.09
CA ILE A 320 -13.18 -1.59 -10.69
C ILE A 320 -12.48 -1.57 -9.34
N PHE A 321 -11.61 -0.60 -9.10
CA PHE A 321 -10.95 -0.46 -7.80
C PHE A 321 -11.95 -0.14 -6.69
N VAL A 322 -12.92 0.72 -6.93
CA VAL A 322 -14.00 1.02 -5.98
C VAL A 322 -14.80 -0.23 -5.67
N GLU A 323 -15.21 -0.99 -6.69
CA GLU A 323 -15.96 -2.23 -6.52
C GLU A 323 -15.15 -3.32 -5.79
N PHE A 324 -13.86 -3.44 -6.12
CA PHE A 324 -12.95 -4.35 -5.44
C PHE A 324 -12.79 -4.00 -3.95
N VAL A 325 -12.64 -2.72 -3.63
CA VAL A 325 -12.59 -2.25 -2.24
C VAL A 325 -13.91 -2.52 -1.52
N ALA A 326 -15.05 -2.25 -2.16
CA ALA A 326 -16.37 -2.55 -1.61
C ALA A 326 -16.55 -4.05 -1.33
N THR A 327 -16.09 -4.90 -2.25
CA THR A 327 -16.04 -6.35 -2.13
C THR A 327 -15.22 -6.77 -0.90
N LEU A 328 -13.97 -6.27 -0.79
CA LEU A 328 -13.11 -6.60 0.36
C LEU A 328 -13.75 -6.18 1.69
N LEU A 329 -14.36 -5.00 1.74
CA LEU A 329 -15.06 -4.54 2.93
C LEU A 329 -16.23 -5.46 3.28
N LYS A 330 -17.04 -5.87 2.30
CA LYS A 330 -18.20 -6.75 2.54
C LYS A 330 -17.80 -8.08 3.19
N HIS A 331 -16.69 -8.68 2.76
CA HIS A 331 -16.23 -9.98 3.25
C HIS A 331 -15.36 -9.90 4.51
N HIS A 332 -14.64 -8.80 4.73
CA HIS A 332 -13.64 -8.71 5.80
C HIS A 332 -13.95 -7.68 6.90
N SER A 333 -14.99 -6.85 6.78
CA SER A 333 -15.34 -5.87 7.81
C SER A 333 -16.36 -6.38 8.85
N GLN A 334 -17.04 -7.50 8.59
CA GLN A 334 -18.10 -8.02 9.46
C GLN A 334 -17.62 -8.37 10.88
N ASP A 335 -16.34 -8.74 11.03
CA ASP A 335 -15.75 -9.12 12.33
C ASP A 335 -15.00 -7.97 13.04
N MET A 336 -14.88 -6.80 12.41
CA MET A 336 -13.93 -5.76 12.85
C MET A 336 -14.54 -4.68 13.77
N GLY A 337 -15.87 -4.68 13.98
CA GLY A 337 -16.55 -3.74 14.88
C GLY A 337 -16.42 -2.25 14.52
N GLN A 338 -15.82 -1.93 13.37
CA GLN A 338 -15.58 -0.58 12.84
C GLN A 338 -16.37 -0.38 11.55
N SER A 339 -16.84 0.85 11.31
CA SER A 339 -17.51 1.18 10.05
C SER A 339 -16.50 1.15 8.89
N ALA A 340 -16.96 0.71 7.71
CA ALA A 340 -16.14 0.67 6.49
C ALA A 340 -15.42 2.00 6.17
N PRO A 341 -16.05 3.18 6.32
CA PRO A 341 -15.39 4.48 6.10
C PRO A 341 -14.18 4.71 7.02
N THR A 342 -14.30 4.38 8.31
CA THR A 342 -13.21 4.52 9.29
C THR A 342 -12.03 3.62 8.92
N ILE A 343 -12.30 2.39 8.49
CA ILE A 343 -11.29 1.45 8.03
C ILE A 343 -10.57 2.02 6.79
N LEU A 344 -11.31 2.48 5.79
CA LEU A 344 -10.74 3.02 4.56
C LEU A 344 -9.90 4.27 4.80
N GLN A 345 -10.34 5.18 5.65
CA GLN A 345 -9.59 6.40 5.96
C GLN A 345 -8.31 6.12 6.74
N GLY A 346 -8.37 5.25 7.75
CA GLY A 346 -7.17 4.84 8.49
C GLY A 346 -6.14 4.17 7.56
N ARG A 347 -6.61 3.28 6.67
CA ARG A 347 -5.77 2.63 5.66
C ARG A 347 -5.24 3.61 4.61
N GLY A 348 -6.06 4.57 4.18
CA GLY A 348 -5.71 5.61 3.22
C GLY A 348 -4.60 6.53 3.76
N LYS A 349 -4.72 7.00 5.00
CA LYS A 349 -3.67 7.79 5.68
C LYS A 349 -2.37 7.01 5.83
N LEU A 350 -2.47 5.73 6.19
CA LEU A 350 -1.29 4.88 6.29
C LEU A 350 -0.60 4.72 4.93
N ALA A 351 -1.38 4.53 3.87
CA ALA A 351 -0.87 4.44 2.51
C ALA A 351 -0.20 5.75 2.07
N GLU A 352 -0.83 6.89 2.30
CA GLU A 352 -0.28 8.23 2.01
C GLU A 352 1.06 8.45 2.72
N LYS A 353 1.11 8.24 4.04
CA LYS A 353 2.35 8.32 4.82
C LYS A 353 3.42 7.38 4.29
N GLY A 354 3.05 6.14 3.96
CA GLY A 354 3.96 5.17 3.36
C GLY A 354 4.55 5.64 2.02
N MET A 355 3.75 6.33 1.21
CA MET A 355 4.22 6.88 -0.06
C MET A 355 5.20 8.03 0.16
N GLU A 356 4.94 8.92 1.12
CA GLU A 356 5.83 10.04 1.47
C GLU A 356 7.17 9.54 2.04
N GLU A 357 7.12 8.54 2.93
CA GLU A 357 8.30 7.98 3.61
C GLU A 357 9.00 6.87 2.81
N GLN A 358 8.51 6.55 1.60
CA GLN A 358 8.95 5.39 0.80
C GLN A 358 8.92 4.08 1.62
N GLN A 359 7.94 3.96 2.50
CA GLN A 359 7.71 2.82 3.37
C GLN A 359 6.58 1.95 2.83
N VAL A 360 6.96 0.79 2.28
CA VAL A 360 6.02 -0.19 1.71
C VAL A 360 5.57 -1.24 2.76
N LEU A 361 6.28 -1.35 3.88
CA LEU A 361 5.94 -2.26 4.98
C LEU A 361 5.67 -1.49 6.27
N PHE A 362 4.59 -1.85 6.94
CA PHE A 362 4.22 -1.33 8.25
C PHE A 362 4.32 -2.44 9.28
N ASP A 363 4.96 -2.16 10.41
CA ASP A 363 4.89 -3.06 11.56
C ASP A 363 3.48 -3.02 12.17
N HIS A 364 3.22 -3.99 13.04
CA HIS A 364 1.93 -4.12 13.72
C HIS A 364 1.55 -2.83 14.47
N ASP A 365 2.54 -2.15 15.07
CA ASP A 365 2.33 -0.97 15.88
C ASP A 365 1.95 0.25 15.02
N SER A 366 2.61 0.44 13.88
CA SER A 366 2.30 1.48 12.88
C SER A 366 0.89 1.33 12.31
N VAL A 367 0.46 0.08 12.08
CA VAL A 367 -0.90 -0.24 11.62
C VAL A 367 -1.95 0.05 12.71
N SER A 368 -1.60 -0.17 13.98
CA SER A 368 -2.49 0.08 15.12
C SER A 368 -2.63 1.57 15.46
N GLN A 369 -1.59 2.38 15.20
CA GLN A 369 -1.56 3.81 15.51
C GLN A 369 -2.35 4.68 14.53
N THR A 370 -2.54 4.23 13.28
CA THR A 370 -3.28 5.01 12.25
C THR A 370 -4.79 5.07 12.46
N VAL A 371 -5.30 4.38 13.48
CA VAL A 371 -6.72 4.42 13.89
C VAL A 371 -7.03 5.63 14.78
N SER A 372 -6.05 6.46 15.15
CA SER A 372 -6.25 7.51 16.15
C SER A 372 -6.42 8.91 15.54
N ASP A 373 -7.66 9.26 15.20
CA ASP A 373 -8.36 10.52 15.52
C ASP A 373 -9.56 10.69 14.56
N PRO A 374 -10.80 10.44 15.05
CA PRO A 374 -12.01 10.56 14.25
C PRO A 374 -12.29 11.98 13.75
N TRP A 375 -11.73 13.00 14.42
CA TRP A 375 -11.90 14.39 14.00
C TRP A 375 -11.14 14.72 12.72
N THR A 376 -9.87 14.31 12.63
CA THR A 376 -9.07 14.46 11.40
C THR A 376 -9.70 13.68 10.23
N GLN A 377 -10.46 12.62 10.50
CA GLN A 377 -11.20 11.83 9.50
C GLN A 377 -12.44 12.56 8.95
N LEU A 378 -13.21 13.20 9.83
CA LEU A 378 -14.39 13.99 9.47
C LEU A 378 -14.00 15.25 8.68
N LYS A 379 -12.92 15.92 9.10
CA LYS A 379 -12.39 17.14 8.49
C LYS A 379 -12.01 16.95 7.01
N HIS A 380 -11.29 15.88 6.69
CA HIS A 380 -10.84 15.61 5.31
C HIS A 380 -11.99 15.25 4.36
N PHE A 381 -12.96 14.45 4.83
CA PHE A 381 -14.08 14.04 4.00
C PHE A 381 -14.98 15.22 3.61
N ILE A 382 -15.26 16.12 4.55
CA ILE A 382 -16.18 17.24 4.28
C ILE A 382 -15.49 18.31 3.42
N LEU A 383 -14.20 18.58 3.62
CA LEU A 383 -13.43 19.46 2.74
C LEU A 383 -13.50 18.98 1.28
N GLU A 384 -13.35 17.68 1.03
CA GLU A 384 -13.42 17.09 -0.31
C GLU A 384 -14.81 17.21 -0.96
N VAL A 385 -15.89 17.06 -0.17
CA VAL A 385 -17.28 17.23 -0.64
C VAL A 385 -17.61 18.70 -0.91
N THR A 386 -17.08 19.64 -0.12
CA THR A 386 -17.32 21.08 -0.32
C THR A 386 -16.51 21.70 -1.46
N GLU A 387 -15.31 21.19 -1.76
CA GLU A 387 -14.50 21.69 -2.87
C GLU A 387 -14.97 21.15 -4.24
N LYS A 388 -15.63 19.99 -4.27
CA LYS A 388 -16.14 19.34 -5.50
C LYS A 388 -17.66 19.46 -5.59
N GLY A 389 -18.19 20.69 -5.67
CA GLY A 389 -19.62 20.94 -5.81
C GLY A 389 -20.23 20.31 -7.07
N ASN A 390 -20.88 19.15 -6.91
CA ASN A 390 -21.89 18.60 -7.81
C ASN A 390 -23.06 18.10 -6.94
N GLU A 391 -24.29 18.55 -7.23
CA GLU A 391 -25.47 18.38 -6.37
C GLU A 391 -25.81 16.91 -6.04
N ASP A 392 -25.47 15.96 -6.92
CA ASP A 392 -25.70 14.53 -6.71
C ASP A 392 -24.74 13.88 -5.67
N GLN A 393 -23.56 14.46 -5.43
CA GLN A 393 -22.62 13.96 -4.39
C GLN A 393 -22.98 14.46 -2.98
N ILE A 394 -23.72 15.56 -2.88
CA ILE A 394 -24.15 16.16 -1.61
C ILE A 394 -25.25 15.31 -0.93
N LEU A 395 -26.14 14.70 -1.72
CA LEU A 395 -27.21 13.84 -1.21
C LEU A 395 -26.70 12.57 -0.53
N HIS A 396 -25.62 11.96 -1.03
CA HIS A 396 -24.99 10.81 -0.38
C HIS A 396 -24.15 11.20 0.86
N ALA A 397 -23.66 12.44 0.91
CA ALA A 397 -22.94 12.97 2.07
C ALA A 397 -23.87 13.26 3.27
N ASP A 398 -25.11 13.67 3.03
CA ASP A 398 -26.07 14.01 4.10
C ASP A 398 -26.48 12.78 4.93
N ASP A 399 -26.80 11.66 4.27
CA ASP A 399 -27.10 10.39 4.95
C ASP A 399 -25.88 9.83 5.68
N PHE A 400 -24.69 9.97 5.10
CA PHE A 400 -23.43 9.58 5.73
C PHE A 400 -23.14 10.38 7.00
N VAL A 401 -23.23 11.73 6.93
CA VAL A 401 -22.97 12.59 8.09
C VAL A 401 -24.01 12.35 9.16
N LYS A 402 -25.29 12.17 8.81
CA LYS A 402 -26.33 11.77 9.77
C LYS A 402 -26.01 10.45 10.47
N GLU A 403 -25.55 9.44 9.74
CA GLU A 403 -25.21 8.14 10.32
C GLU A 403 -23.97 8.24 11.22
N ALA A 404 -22.92 8.93 10.76
CA ALA A 404 -21.69 9.13 11.53
C ALA A 404 -21.96 9.92 12.83
N MET A 405 -22.77 10.98 12.75
CA MET A 405 -23.08 11.82 13.92
C MET A 405 -24.02 11.15 14.94
N LYS A 406 -24.58 9.96 14.66
CA LYS A 406 -25.30 9.17 15.67
C LYS A 406 -24.40 8.63 16.78
N THR A 407 -23.11 8.42 16.49
CA THR A 407 -22.18 7.79 17.43
C THR A 407 -21.37 8.79 18.26
N TYR A 408 -21.40 10.08 17.92
CA TYR A 408 -20.63 11.11 18.62
C TYR A 408 -21.47 11.81 19.69
N THR A 409 -21.12 11.57 20.95
CA THR A 409 -21.64 12.29 22.12
C THR A 409 -20.70 13.38 22.59
N ASP A 410 -19.40 13.27 22.30
CA ASP A 410 -18.36 14.16 22.82
C ASP A 410 -17.41 14.59 21.69
N ILE A 411 -17.15 15.90 21.58
CA ILE A 411 -16.30 16.49 20.53
C ILE A 411 -15.27 17.40 21.19
N HIS A 412 -14.00 16.99 21.23
CA HIS A 412 -12.92 17.75 21.87
C HIS A 412 -11.79 18.03 20.88
N LEU A 413 -11.60 19.31 20.55
CA LEU A 413 -10.64 19.80 19.55
C LEU A 413 -9.53 20.63 20.18
N THR A 414 -9.37 20.55 21.49
CA THR A 414 -8.48 21.42 22.27
C THR A 414 -7.09 21.51 21.66
N GLY A 415 -6.60 22.73 21.40
CA GLY A 415 -5.29 22.99 20.81
C GLY A 415 -5.19 22.80 19.29
N THR A 416 -6.32 22.58 18.59
CA THR A 416 -6.36 22.44 17.13
C THR A 416 -6.82 23.75 16.49
N PRO A 417 -5.98 24.49 15.75
CA PRO A 417 -6.38 25.72 15.10
C PRO A 417 -7.50 25.47 14.06
N LEU A 418 -8.59 26.23 14.14
CA LEU A 418 -9.74 26.11 13.24
C LEU A 418 -9.84 27.33 12.32
N THR A 419 -10.03 27.07 11.02
CA THR A 419 -10.33 28.10 10.01
C THR A 419 -11.84 28.36 9.90
N ASN A 420 -12.24 29.41 9.16
CA ASN A 420 -13.66 29.67 8.84
C ASN A 420 -14.34 28.45 8.17
N THR A 421 -13.64 27.78 7.26
CA THR A 421 -14.13 26.55 6.60
C THR A 421 -14.33 25.44 7.62
N ASP A 422 -13.37 25.23 8.52
CA ASP A 422 -13.47 24.20 9.56
C ASP A 422 -14.67 24.42 10.48
N CYS A 423 -15.02 25.67 10.76
CA CYS A 423 -16.18 26.02 11.57
C CYS A 423 -17.51 25.73 10.85
N TRP A 424 -17.58 25.98 9.54
CA TRP A 424 -18.75 25.61 8.73
C TRP A 424 -18.93 24.10 8.65
N VAL A 425 -17.84 23.37 8.51
CA VAL A 425 -17.82 21.91 8.52
C VAL A 425 -18.28 21.36 9.87
N LEU A 426 -17.71 21.87 10.97
CA LEU A 426 -18.11 21.50 12.32
C LEU A 426 -19.61 21.79 12.52
N MET A 427 -20.08 22.97 12.14
CA MET A 427 -21.49 23.34 12.24
C MET A 427 -22.39 22.41 11.41
N TYR A 428 -21.99 22.07 10.17
CA TYR A 428 -22.71 21.11 9.34
C TYR A 428 -22.80 19.73 10.01
N CYS A 429 -21.80 19.32 10.79
CA CYS A 429 -21.90 18.08 11.57
C CYS A 429 -22.84 18.22 12.77
N LEU A 430 -22.68 19.30 13.54
CA LEU A 430 -23.47 19.57 14.75
C LEU A 430 -24.97 19.71 14.45
N GLN A 431 -25.37 20.17 13.26
CA GLN A 431 -26.80 20.24 12.89
C GLN A 431 -27.46 18.86 12.79
N HIS A 432 -26.70 17.79 12.52
CA HIS A 432 -27.21 16.43 12.43
C HIS A 432 -27.13 15.65 13.75
N CYS A 433 -26.54 16.21 14.80
CA CYS A 433 -26.59 15.63 16.15
C CYS A 433 -27.96 15.85 16.81
N ASN A 434 -28.50 14.79 17.41
CA ASN A 434 -29.73 14.83 18.21
C ASN A 434 -29.50 15.40 19.61
N SER A 435 -28.37 15.10 20.24
CA SER A 435 -27.92 15.68 21.51
C SER A 435 -26.41 15.44 21.65
N ILE A 436 -25.68 16.45 22.12
CA ILE A 436 -24.23 16.35 22.36
C ILE A 436 -24.02 16.46 23.86
N GLU A 437 -23.22 15.57 24.42
CA GLU A 437 -22.87 15.60 25.84
C GLU A 437 -21.80 16.65 26.10
N SER A 438 -20.69 16.64 25.35
CA SER A 438 -19.58 17.56 25.58
C SER A 438 -19.00 18.15 24.29
N ILE A 439 -18.69 19.45 24.29
CA ILE A 439 -17.89 20.13 23.26
C ILE A 439 -16.71 20.84 23.92
N GLY A 440 -15.49 20.63 23.41
CA GLY A 440 -14.29 21.35 23.85
C GLY A 440 -13.54 22.01 22.69
N LEU A 441 -13.39 23.33 22.75
CA LEU A 441 -12.80 24.17 21.71
C LEU A 441 -11.75 25.16 22.28
N SER A 442 -11.12 24.84 23.41
CA SER A 442 -10.05 25.69 23.97
C SER A 442 -8.78 25.63 23.09
N GLY A 443 -8.03 26.73 22.98
CA GLY A 443 -6.82 26.78 22.16
C GLY A 443 -7.04 26.54 20.66
N CYS A 444 -8.26 26.77 20.15
CA CYS A 444 -8.61 26.55 18.74
C CYS A 444 -8.44 27.79 17.84
N ASN A 445 -7.96 28.91 18.41
CA ASN A 445 -7.74 30.18 17.70
C ASN A 445 -9.04 30.75 17.10
N LEU A 446 -10.16 30.61 17.83
CA LEU A 446 -11.48 31.06 17.40
C LEU A 446 -11.62 32.57 17.53
N THR A 447 -12.09 33.20 16.46
CA THR A 447 -12.44 34.63 16.41
C THR A 447 -13.95 34.86 16.49
N ALA A 448 -14.38 36.13 16.58
CA ALA A 448 -15.79 36.51 16.48
C ALA A 448 -16.52 35.95 15.24
N GLU A 449 -15.84 35.91 14.07
CA GLU A 449 -16.43 35.34 12.85
C GLU A 449 -16.65 33.83 12.95
N ASN A 450 -15.65 33.10 13.47
CA ASN A 450 -15.76 31.66 13.71
C ASN A 450 -16.90 31.36 14.67
N MET A 451 -17.01 32.19 15.70
CA MET A 451 -18.01 32.03 16.72
C MET A 451 -19.42 32.11 16.15
N LYS A 452 -19.71 33.13 15.32
CA LYS A 452 -21.01 33.31 14.66
C LYS A 452 -21.45 32.08 13.87
N ILE A 453 -20.51 31.37 13.24
CA ILE A 453 -20.78 30.14 12.50
C ILE A 453 -21.20 29.01 13.44
N LEU A 454 -20.53 28.87 14.59
CA LEU A 454 -20.70 27.75 15.52
C LEU A 454 -21.88 27.91 16.49
N LEU A 455 -22.38 29.14 16.72
CA LEU A 455 -23.46 29.44 17.68
C LEU A 455 -24.66 28.46 17.61
N PRO A 456 -25.19 28.07 16.44
CA PRO A 456 -26.34 27.17 16.39
C PRO A 456 -26.03 25.77 16.93
N GLY A 457 -24.79 25.30 16.77
CA GLY A 457 -24.33 23.97 17.17
C GLY A 457 -24.01 23.90 18.66
N LEU A 458 -23.39 24.95 19.21
CA LEU A 458 -23.08 25.05 20.64
C LEU A 458 -24.32 25.03 21.53
N ARG A 459 -25.49 25.39 20.99
CA ARG A 459 -26.79 25.28 21.71
C ARG A 459 -27.15 23.85 22.10
N LYS A 460 -26.64 22.84 21.38
CA LYS A 460 -27.03 21.43 21.53
C LYS A 460 -26.22 20.63 22.55
N CYS A 461 -25.14 21.19 23.09
CA CYS A 461 -24.28 20.51 24.05
C CYS A 461 -24.74 20.71 25.50
N LYS A 462 -24.44 19.73 26.38
CA LYS A 462 -24.67 19.83 27.83
C LYS A 462 -23.46 20.43 28.55
N ASP A 463 -22.26 20.03 28.14
CA ASP A 463 -20.97 20.49 28.64
C ASP A 463 -20.23 21.24 27.52
N LEU A 464 -19.70 22.43 27.83
CA LEU A 464 -18.97 23.26 26.88
C LEU A 464 -17.69 23.80 27.52
N VAL A 465 -16.56 23.55 26.87
CA VAL A 465 -15.27 24.19 27.12
C VAL A 465 -14.93 25.05 25.91
N LEU A 466 -14.77 26.36 26.07
CA LEU A 466 -14.60 27.28 24.95
C LEU A 466 -13.60 28.38 25.29
N GLN A 467 -12.69 28.65 24.35
CA GLN A 467 -11.84 29.83 24.34
C GLN A 467 -12.08 30.58 23.03
N VAL A 468 -12.34 31.87 23.11
CA VAL A 468 -12.52 32.75 21.94
C VAL A 468 -11.79 34.05 22.22
N ASP A 469 -11.05 34.50 21.21
CA ASP A 469 -10.27 35.73 21.28
C ASP A 469 -10.92 36.79 20.35
N ASP A 470 -10.59 38.07 20.55
CA ASP A 470 -11.02 39.20 19.71
C ASP A 470 -12.55 39.43 19.60
N LEU A 471 -13.33 39.11 20.64
CA LEU A 471 -14.76 39.46 20.74
C LEU A 471 -14.95 40.93 21.15
N ALA A 472 -15.94 41.58 20.51
CA ALA A 472 -16.45 42.89 20.92
C ALA A 472 -17.70 42.75 21.80
N ASP A 473 -18.09 43.84 22.48
CA ASP A 473 -19.29 43.90 23.33
C ASP A 473 -20.57 43.43 22.62
N ASP A 474 -20.72 43.72 21.32
CA ASP A 474 -21.89 43.32 20.53
C ASP A 474 -21.94 41.81 20.25
N ASP A 475 -20.79 41.13 20.16
CA ASP A 475 -20.71 39.69 19.89
C ASP A 475 -21.01 38.84 21.14
N LEU A 476 -20.87 39.44 22.33
CA LEU A 476 -21.11 38.77 23.60
C LEU A 476 -22.59 38.41 23.80
N ASP A 477 -23.52 39.26 23.36
CA ASP A 477 -24.96 39.01 23.50
C ASP A 477 -25.40 37.77 22.72
N ASP A 478 -24.83 37.57 21.53
CA ASP A 478 -25.06 36.40 20.69
C ASP A 478 -24.52 35.13 21.36
N LEU A 479 -23.33 35.22 21.97
CA LEU A 479 -22.72 34.14 22.73
C LEU A 479 -23.57 33.76 23.95
N LEU A 480 -23.96 34.72 24.78
CA LEU A 480 -24.81 34.50 25.95
C LEU A 480 -26.14 33.83 25.56
N THR A 481 -26.73 34.25 24.44
CA THR A 481 -27.95 33.62 23.91
C THR A 481 -27.73 32.16 23.50
N ALA A 482 -26.55 31.81 22.96
CA ALA A 482 -26.23 30.44 22.56
C ALA A 482 -25.84 29.52 23.74
N LEU A 483 -25.28 30.07 24.82
CA LEU A 483 -25.01 29.33 26.05
C LEU A 483 -26.30 28.80 26.69
N GLY A 484 -27.38 29.57 26.64
CA GLY A 484 -28.68 29.17 27.20
C GLY A 484 -28.65 29.17 28.73
N GLU A 485 -29.28 28.18 29.38
CA GLU A 485 -29.25 28.02 30.84
C GLU A 485 -28.96 26.55 31.19
N GLY A 486 -28.40 26.28 32.38
CA GLY A 486 -28.26 24.91 32.93
C GLY A 486 -27.14 24.03 32.35
N LYS A 487 -26.35 24.53 31.38
CA LYS A 487 -25.16 23.85 30.86
C LYS A 487 -24.00 23.82 31.88
N SER A 488 -23.11 22.84 31.77
CA SER A 488 -21.80 22.87 32.43
C SER A 488 -20.84 23.68 31.57
N LEU A 489 -20.30 24.78 32.08
CA LEU A 489 -19.48 25.70 31.29
C LEU A 489 -18.07 25.87 31.85
N GLU A 490 -17.11 25.91 30.94
CA GLU A 490 -15.76 26.41 31.13
C GLU A 490 -15.44 27.38 30.00
N LEU A 491 -15.30 28.66 30.33
CA LEU A 491 -15.08 29.74 29.36
C LEU A 491 -13.78 30.46 29.69
N ASP A 492 -12.90 30.55 28.71
CA ASP A 492 -11.76 31.46 28.71
C ASP A 492 -12.06 32.59 27.73
N LEU A 493 -12.26 33.78 28.29
CA LEU A 493 -12.49 35.01 27.54
C LEU A 493 -11.47 36.09 27.93
N THR A 494 -10.29 35.67 28.39
CA THR A 494 -9.25 36.59 28.89
C THR A 494 -8.74 37.53 27.79
N GLU A 495 -8.51 37.06 26.58
CA GLU A 495 -7.99 37.88 25.46
C GLU A 495 -9.09 38.67 24.71
N ASN A 496 -10.05 39.26 25.44
CA ASN A 496 -11.14 40.07 24.86
C ASN A 496 -11.23 41.45 25.54
N ASN A 497 -11.75 42.45 24.81
CA ASN A 497 -11.81 43.85 25.28
C ASN A 497 -13.25 44.28 25.59
N PHE A 498 -13.85 43.70 26.62
CA PHE A 498 -15.22 44.00 27.03
C PHE A 498 -15.32 45.24 27.94
N SER A 499 -16.44 45.96 27.85
CA SER A 499 -16.79 47.00 28.83
C SER A 499 -17.22 46.42 30.18
N ASP A 500 -17.05 47.19 31.25
CA ASP A 500 -17.44 46.79 32.62
C ASP A 500 -18.94 46.40 32.71
N GLU A 501 -19.80 47.05 31.92
CA GLU A 501 -21.24 46.75 31.85
C GLU A 501 -21.47 45.34 31.27
N LYS A 502 -20.79 44.99 30.18
CA LYS A 502 -20.90 43.68 29.53
C LYS A 502 -20.28 42.55 30.33
N VAL A 503 -19.19 42.82 31.06
CA VAL A 503 -18.62 41.87 32.01
C VAL A 503 -19.64 41.55 33.12
N GLN A 504 -20.37 42.56 33.62
CA GLN A 504 -21.40 42.34 34.62
C GLN A 504 -22.57 41.49 34.09
N ASP A 505 -23.01 41.72 32.84
CA ASP A 505 -24.03 40.91 32.17
C ASP A 505 -23.57 39.45 32.01
N LEU A 506 -22.31 39.23 31.64
CA LEU A 506 -21.70 37.90 31.56
C LEU A 506 -21.74 37.18 32.91
N PHE A 507 -21.32 37.83 34.00
CA PHE A 507 -21.39 37.23 35.33
C PHE A 507 -22.82 36.82 35.71
N VAL A 508 -23.81 37.68 35.45
CA VAL A 508 -25.22 37.38 35.72
C VAL A 508 -25.69 36.17 34.92
N ALA A 509 -25.36 36.10 33.63
CA ALA A 509 -25.70 34.96 32.79
C ALA A 509 -25.07 33.65 33.29
N LEU A 510 -23.80 33.69 33.71
CA LEU A 510 -23.05 32.53 34.19
C LEU A 510 -23.62 31.93 35.49
N THR A 511 -24.29 32.73 36.34
CA THR A 511 -24.97 32.21 37.55
C THR A 511 -26.06 31.18 37.25
N LYS A 512 -26.55 31.12 36.00
CA LYS A 512 -27.59 30.20 35.55
C LYS A 512 -27.05 28.85 35.08
N HIS A 513 -25.74 28.62 35.20
CA HIS A 513 -25.03 27.42 34.72
C HIS A 513 -24.40 26.63 35.86
N LYS A 514 -23.98 25.39 35.59
CA LYS A 514 -23.20 24.57 36.54
C LYS A 514 -21.72 24.92 36.41
N PRO A 515 -21.04 25.47 37.43
CA PRO A 515 -19.66 25.93 37.29
C PRO A 515 -18.66 24.77 37.24
N ARG A 516 -17.68 24.83 36.31
CA ARG A 516 -16.47 23.97 36.28
C ARG A 516 -15.16 24.77 36.45
N ASN A 517 -14.96 25.90 35.75
CA ASN A 517 -13.91 26.94 35.95
C ASN A 517 -14.19 28.13 35.00
N ILE A 518 -13.88 29.38 35.37
CA ILE A 518 -14.13 30.57 34.52
C ILE A 518 -12.98 31.57 34.70
N GLU A 519 -12.34 31.96 33.59
CA GLU A 519 -11.25 32.95 33.59
C GLU A 519 -11.59 34.13 32.64
N SER A 520 -11.52 35.37 33.15
CA SER A 520 -11.77 36.60 32.39
C SER A 520 -10.82 37.71 32.83
N ASN A 521 -10.35 38.55 31.90
CA ASN A 521 -9.41 39.64 32.20
C ASN A 521 -10.12 40.85 32.83
N THR A 522 -10.33 40.82 34.14
CA THR A 522 -10.61 42.03 34.92
C THR A 522 -9.83 42.05 36.24
N SER A 523 -9.24 43.20 36.57
CA SER A 523 -8.58 43.48 37.86
C SER A 523 -9.50 43.21 39.08
N PRO A 524 -8.94 42.91 40.26
CA PRO A 524 -9.62 42.15 41.31
C PRO A 524 -10.60 43.03 42.10
N VAL A 525 -11.86 43.02 41.69
CA VAL A 525 -12.96 43.37 42.58
C VAL A 525 -13.99 42.24 42.46
N ILE A 526 -14.05 41.41 43.50
CA ILE A 526 -14.99 40.31 43.72
C ILE A 526 -14.53 38.94 43.17
N GLN A 527 -13.35 38.48 43.61
CA GLN A 527 -13.17 37.06 43.93
C GLN A 527 -13.88 36.74 45.26
N GLN A 528 -15.21 36.78 45.30
CA GLN A 528 -15.99 36.12 46.36
C GLN A 528 -17.34 35.71 45.79
N THR A 529 -17.38 34.55 45.15
CA THR A 529 -18.30 33.44 45.45
C THR A 529 -18.01 32.30 44.46
N ASN A 530 -17.44 31.21 45.00
CA ASN A 530 -17.44 29.90 44.34
C ASN A 530 -18.86 29.43 44.07
#